data_AF-A0AA36Y678-F1
#
_entry.id   AF-A0AA36Y678-F1
#
_cell.length_a   1.000
_cell.length_b   1.000
_cell.length_c   1.000
_cell.angle_alpha   90.00
_cell.angle_beta   90.00
_cell.angle_gamma   90.00
#
_symmetry.space_group_name_H-M   'P 1'
#
loop_
_entity.id
_entity.type
_entity.pdbx_description
1 polymer ?
#
loop_
_entity_poly.entity_id
_entity_poly.type
_entity_poly.pdbx_seq_one_letter_code
_entity_poly.pdbx_strand_id
1 'polypeptide(L)'
;MKVWRRFVCALSVAAVSAALAVPALADGAQWKRNDRGWWYEEANGAYPTDAWRLINGKWYYFDAIGYMAESRWIGNYYVGADGAMLAGTWTPDGYYVDASGKWVEGLRQPVVEAEPVRRVGSGGNRSTGRSGGGGGSRSGGRRRGGSGGGSTAGTTVTASTQGQESGNSSNTMVNANTGAQNAANTATAAAQTESEETRVIAALQAQGLTEKEAKLYYDINAYRESLGLQKLSFSKSLTTVARTHVVDANAYNPKDQVDARGVQGNLHSWSSHGNWTPVVYTGDHLYASAMWSKPRELTSYQGNGYENSAWSSGLLTPEVALDLWQHSEGHNAVMTTQGAWSDLKTMGVGIDGSYAFVWFGKDADPAGYYDVPDYQVLRP
;
A
#
# COMPACT_ATOMS: atom_id res chain seq x y z
N MET A 1 -28.84 79.50 6.18
CA MET A 1 -28.58 79.51 7.65
C MET A 1 -29.56 78.52 8.27
N LYS A 2 -29.24 77.23 8.39
CA LYS A 2 -28.43 76.56 9.44
C LYS A 2 -28.91 76.85 10.88
N VAL A 3 -29.56 75.80 11.40
CA VAL A 3 -29.53 75.18 12.74
C VAL A 3 -30.15 75.86 13.98
N TRP A 4 -31.08 75.11 14.58
CA TRP A 4 -31.66 75.30 15.91
C TRP A 4 -31.02 74.30 16.90
N ARG A 5 -30.41 74.86 17.96
CA ARG A 5 -30.30 74.54 19.42
C ARG A 5 -30.63 73.10 19.92
N ARG A 6 -30.03 72.57 20.99
CA ARG A 6 -30.08 73.00 22.43
C ARG A 6 -29.15 72.08 23.27
N PHE A 7 -28.33 72.64 24.17
CA PHE A 7 -28.43 72.66 25.65
C PHE A 7 -28.31 71.31 26.41
N VAL A 8 -27.31 71.31 27.30
CA VAL A 8 -26.85 70.27 28.25
C VAL A 8 -27.62 70.37 29.58
N CYS A 9 -27.85 69.24 30.25
CA CYS A 9 -28.01 69.14 31.71
C CYS A 9 -27.44 67.79 32.20
N ALA A 10 -26.79 67.82 33.37
CA ALA A 10 -25.79 66.86 33.84
C ALA A 10 -26.28 65.96 35.00
N LEU A 11 -25.43 64.97 35.34
CA LEU A 11 -25.34 64.12 36.56
C LEU A 11 -26.33 62.92 36.58
N SER A 12 -25.98 61.66 36.85
CA SER A 12 -24.80 61.07 37.52
C SER A 12 -24.82 59.52 37.44
N VAL A 13 -23.62 58.93 37.32
CA VAL A 13 -23.11 57.63 37.83
C VAL A 13 -23.78 56.30 37.41
N ALA A 14 -23.17 55.64 36.42
CA ALA A 14 -22.66 54.26 36.55
C ALA A 14 -21.67 54.01 35.39
N ALA A 15 -20.36 53.93 35.69
CA ALA A 15 -19.36 53.53 34.71
C ALA A 15 -19.43 52.01 34.53
N VAL A 16 -20.18 51.54 33.53
CA VAL A 16 -19.95 50.21 32.97
C VAL A 16 -18.77 50.35 32.04
N SER A 17 -17.57 50.06 32.55
CA SER A 17 -16.42 49.77 31.70
C SER A 17 -16.74 48.51 30.91
N ALA A 18 -17.35 48.67 29.73
CA ALA A 18 -17.24 47.69 28.68
C ALA A 18 -15.79 47.76 28.18
N ALA A 19 -14.90 47.03 28.86
CA ALA A 19 -13.67 46.60 28.25
C ALA A 19 -14.10 45.86 26.98
N LEU A 20 -13.85 46.47 25.81
CA LEU A 20 -13.84 45.74 24.55
C LEU A 20 -12.69 44.75 24.67
N ALA A 21 -12.99 43.60 25.26
CA ALA A 21 -12.20 42.41 25.05
C ALA A 21 -12.27 42.16 23.55
N VAL A 22 -11.23 42.61 22.85
CA VAL A 22 -10.90 42.09 21.54
C VAL A 22 -10.81 40.57 21.76
N PRO A 23 -11.63 39.74 21.11
CA PRO A 23 -11.42 38.31 21.20
C PRO A 23 -10.02 38.05 20.66
N ALA A 24 -9.12 37.61 21.53
CA ALA A 24 -7.93 36.92 21.07
C ALA A 24 -8.45 35.75 20.24
N LEU A 25 -8.16 35.74 18.94
CA LEU A 25 -8.43 34.57 18.11
C LEU A 25 -7.67 33.40 18.76
N ALA A 26 -8.43 32.47 19.34
CA ALA A 26 -7.89 31.27 19.95
C ALA A 26 -7.48 30.31 18.82
N ASP A 27 -6.19 30.31 18.49
CA ASP A 27 -5.55 29.38 17.58
C ASP A 27 -5.29 28.04 18.30
N GLY A 28 -6.35 27.34 18.69
CA GLY A 28 -6.28 26.21 19.62
C GLY A 28 -6.93 24.90 19.16
N ALA A 29 -7.73 24.94 18.08
CA ALA A 29 -8.42 23.75 17.60
C ALA A 29 -7.51 22.95 16.64
N GLN A 30 -7.29 21.67 16.93
CA GLN A 30 -6.31 20.86 16.23
C GLN A 30 -6.73 19.39 16.09
N TRP A 31 -6.34 18.81 14.97
CA TRP A 31 -6.39 17.35 14.81
C TRP A 31 -5.35 16.70 15.70
N LYS A 32 -5.77 15.66 16.41
CA LYS A 32 -4.90 14.82 17.22
C LYS A 32 -5.10 13.36 16.83
N ARG A 33 -4.09 12.54 17.07
CA ARG A 33 -4.09 11.12 16.72
C ARG A 33 -3.42 10.29 17.80
N ASN A 34 -3.97 9.12 18.04
CA ASN A 34 -3.33 8.05 18.80
C ASN A 34 -3.61 6.71 18.08
N ASP A 35 -3.25 5.60 18.72
CA ASP A 35 -3.35 4.26 18.14
C ASP A 35 -4.79 3.85 17.77
N ARG A 36 -5.80 4.50 18.35
CA ARG A 36 -7.21 4.25 18.02
C ARG A 36 -7.72 5.03 16.81
N GLY A 37 -7.09 6.15 16.47
CA GLY A 37 -7.55 6.99 15.37
C GLY A 37 -7.38 8.48 15.62
N TRP A 38 -8.03 9.25 14.75
CA TRP A 38 -8.02 10.71 14.79
C TRP A 38 -9.16 11.24 15.64
N TRP A 39 -8.93 12.33 16.37
CA TRP A 39 -9.99 13.16 16.95
C TRP A 39 -9.68 14.63 16.72
N TYR A 40 -10.69 15.48 16.89
CA TYR A 40 -10.52 16.92 16.77
C TYR A 40 -10.71 17.57 18.13
N GLU A 41 -9.65 18.14 18.68
CA GLU A 41 -9.72 18.91 19.92
C GLU A 41 -10.01 20.37 19.57
N GLU A 42 -11.11 20.91 20.08
CA GLU A 42 -11.47 22.31 19.95
C GLU A 42 -10.62 23.20 20.87
N ALA A 43 -10.59 24.50 20.62
CA ALA A 43 -9.74 25.45 21.35
C ALA A 43 -10.06 25.53 22.86
N ASN A 44 -11.23 25.07 23.29
CA ASN A 44 -11.63 24.97 24.70
C ASN A 44 -11.28 23.60 25.33
N GLY A 45 -10.60 22.72 24.61
CA GLY A 45 -10.25 21.37 25.03
C GLY A 45 -11.38 20.33 24.87
N ALA A 46 -12.55 20.72 24.39
CA ALA A 46 -13.63 19.80 24.07
C ALA A 46 -13.38 19.08 22.74
N TYR A 47 -14.10 18.00 22.48
CA TYR A 47 -14.07 17.30 21.20
C TYR A 47 -15.47 16.82 20.83
N PRO A 48 -15.82 16.78 19.52
CA PRO A 48 -17.12 16.30 19.07
C PRO A 48 -17.27 14.80 19.32
N THR A 49 -18.47 14.37 19.73
CA THR A 49 -18.86 12.97 19.92
C THR A 49 -20.26 12.75 19.35
N ASP A 50 -20.51 11.63 18.68
CA ASP A 50 -21.76 11.31 17.97
C ASP A 50 -22.27 12.46 17.10
N ALA A 51 -21.35 13.13 16.41
CA ALA A 51 -21.64 14.40 15.76
C ALA A 51 -20.85 14.60 14.47
N TRP A 52 -21.53 15.24 13.52
CA TRP A 52 -20.89 15.82 12.36
C TRP A 52 -20.22 17.15 12.71
N ARG A 53 -19.01 17.38 12.20
CA ARG A 53 -18.29 18.65 12.32
C ARG A 53 -17.75 19.11 10.97
N LEU A 54 -17.99 20.38 10.66
CA LEU A 54 -17.37 21.03 9.52
C LEU A 54 -16.01 21.60 9.97
N ILE A 55 -14.93 21.05 9.43
CA ILE A 55 -13.55 21.44 9.76
C ILE A 55 -12.85 21.75 8.44
N ASN A 56 -12.31 22.96 8.31
CA ASN A 56 -11.61 23.43 7.11
C ASN A 56 -12.40 23.20 5.80
N GLY A 57 -13.72 23.37 5.85
CA GLY A 57 -14.61 23.23 4.68
C GLY A 57 -14.99 21.79 4.32
N LYS A 58 -14.56 20.79 5.10
CA LYS A 58 -14.93 19.38 4.94
C LYS A 58 -15.76 18.89 6.13
N TRP A 59 -16.76 18.06 5.87
CA TRP A 59 -17.57 17.43 6.92
C TRP A 59 -16.91 16.14 7.40
N TYR A 60 -16.81 15.97 8.71
CA TYR A 60 -16.29 14.76 9.36
C TYR A 60 -17.32 14.27 10.38
N TYR A 61 -17.44 12.97 10.55
CA TYR A 61 -18.27 12.40 11.61
C TYR A 61 -17.39 11.84 12.72
N PHE A 62 -17.77 12.10 13.97
CA PHE A 62 -17.11 11.56 15.14
C PHE A 62 -18.04 10.60 15.86
N ASP A 63 -17.52 9.44 16.23
CA ASP A 63 -18.26 8.40 16.95
C ASP A 63 -18.58 8.80 18.40
N ALA A 64 -19.23 7.89 19.14
CA ALA A 64 -19.69 8.12 20.50
C ALA A 64 -18.60 8.46 21.53
N ILE A 65 -17.34 8.16 21.20
CA ILE A 65 -16.19 8.42 22.06
C ILE A 65 -15.24 9.48 21.48
N GLY A 66 -15.61 10.08 20.34
CA GLY A 66 -14.98 11.25 19.76
C GLY A 66 -13.92 10.96 18.71
N TYR A 67 -13.83 9.73 18.22
CA TYR A 67 -12.93 9.38 17.13
C TYR A 67 -13.61 9.58 15.77
N MET A 68 -12.84 10.10 14.82
CA MET A 68 -13.27 10.36 13.46
C MET A 68 -13.54 9.05 12.73
N ALA A 69 -14.72 8.93 12.14
CA ALA A 69 -15.07 7.82 11.27
C ALA A 69 -14.39 7.98 9.89
N GLU A 70 -13.88 6.87 9.34
CA GLU A 70 -13.35 6.78 7.99
C GLU A 70 -13.88 5.53 7.27
N SER A 71 -13.93 5.60 5.93
CA SER A 71 -14.30 4.51 5.01
C SER A 71 -15.61 3.79 5.34
N ARG A 72 -16.66 4.53 5.68
CA ARG A 72 -17.95 3.92 6.07
C ARG A 72 -19.15 4.82 5.82
N TRP A 73 -20.33 4.20 5.81
CA TRP A 73 -21.61 4.90 5.83
C TRP A 73 -21.96 5.41 7.23
N ILE A 74 -22.42 6.66 7.29
CA ILE A 74 -22.99 7.32 8.45
C ILE A 74 -24.40 7.77 8.05
N GLY A 75 -25.39 6.93 8.33
CA GLY A 75 -26.74 7.12 7.79
C GLY A 75 -26.73 7.09 6.26
N ASN A 76 -27.18 8.17 5.63
CA ASN A 76 -27.23 8.31 4.16
C ASN A 76 -25.98 8.99 3.57
N TYR A 77 -24.91 9.15 4.34
CA TYR A 77 -23.71 9.86 3.93
C TYR A 77 -22.51 8.92 4.03
N TYR A 78 -21.54 9.03 3.14
CA TYR A 78 -20.34 8.21 3.18
C TYR A 78 -19.14 9.07 3.56
N VAL A 79 -18.35 8.65 4.55
CA VAL A 79 -17.05 9.26 4.87
C VAL A 79 -15.94 8.46 4.20
N GLY A 80 -15.07 9.17 3.47
CA GLY A 80 -13.93 8.62 2.73
C GLY A 80 -12.82 8.10 3.64
N ALA A 81 -11.72 7.63 3.03
CA ALA A 81 -10.57 7.13 3.79
C ALA A 81 -9.82 8.25 4.54
N ASP A 82 -9.97 9.50 4.09
CA ASP A 82 -9.49 10.69 4.81
C ASP A 82 -10.45 11.18 5.90
N GLY A 83 -11.55 10.44 6.15
CA GLY A 83 -12.63 10.78 7.08
C GLY A 83 -13.58 11.87 6.59
N ALA A 84 -13.31 12.49 5.45
CA ALA A 84 -14.16 13.54 4.92
C ALA A 84 -15.40 12.95 4.23
N MET A 85 -16.55 13.58 4.42
CA MET A 85 -17.78 13.23 3.74
C MET A 85 -17.62 13.38 2.22
N LEU A 86 -17.94 12.34 1.47
CA LEU A 86 -18.01 12.38 0.03
C LEU A 86 -19.23 13.20 -0.40
N ALA A 87 -19.08 13.98 -1.49
CA ALA A 87 -20.17 14.75 -2.07
C ALA A 87 -20.03 14.85 -3.59
N GLY A 88 -21.14 14.74 -4.30
CA GLY A 88 -21.24 14.85 -5.76
C GLY A 88 -20.50 13.75 -6.50
N THR A 89 -20.30 12.59 -5.87
CA THR A 89 -19.40 11.55 -6.36
C THR A 89 -19.94 10.15 -6.05
N TRP A 90 -19.26 9.14 -6.58
CA TRP A 90 -19.55 7.74 -6.30
C TRP A 90 -18.77 7.26 -5.08
N THR A 91 -19.42 6.51 -4.20
CA THR A 91 -18.80 5.84 -3.07
C THR A 91 -18.00 4.61 -3.53
N PRO A 92 -17.03 4.12 -2.73
CA PRO A 92 -16.22 2.94 -3.09
C PRO A 92 -16.98 1.64 -3.35
N ASP A 93 -18.15 1.51 -2.72
CA ASP A 93 -19.08 0.40 -2.90
C ASP A 93 -20.09 0.61 -4.04
N GLY A 94 -19.95 1.70 -4.81
CA GLY A 94 -20.61 1.90 -6.10
C GLY A 94 -21.96 2.63 -6.07
N TYR A 95 -22.29 3.32 -4.96
CA TYR A 95 -23.50 4.14 -4.85
C TYR A 95 -23.19 5.62 -5.12
N TYR A 96 -24.15 6.38 -5.62
CA TYR A 96 -23.96 7.81 -5.85
C TYR A 96 -24.41 8.62 -4.62
N VAL A 97 -23.57 9.57 -4.20
CA VAL A 97 -23.95 10.64 -3.27
C VAL A 97 -24.05 11.96 -4.05
N ASP A 98 -25.16 12.68 -3.90
CA ASP A 98 -25.39 13.95 -4.59
C ASP A 98 -24.45 15.06 -4.09
N ALA A 99 -24.53 16.26 -4.66
CA ALA A 99 -23.69 17.41 -4.29
C ALA A 99 -23.80 17.82 -2.80
N SER A 100 -24.83 17.37 -2.08
CA SER A 100 -24.96 17.56 -0.63
C SER A 100 -24.33 16.44 0.20
N GLY A 101 -23.81 15.39 -0.46
CA GLY A 101 -23.26 14.18 0.14
C GLY A 101 -24.30 13.13 0.48
N LYS A 102 -25.58 13.37 0.18
CA LYS A 102 -26.65 12.44 0.50
C LYS A 102 -26.74 11.36 -0.58
N TRP A 103 -26.86 10.12 -0.15
CA TRP A 103 -27.08 8.97 -1.02
C TRP A 103 -28.34 9.14 -1.87
N VAL A 104 -28.21 8.84 -3.16
CA VAL A 104 -29.29 8.82 -4.14
C VAL A 104 -29.64 7.38 -4.46
N GLU A 105 -30.86 6.98 -4.12
CA GLU A 105 -31.39 5.65 -4.40
C GLU A 105 -31.53 5.40 -5.92
N GLY A 106 -31.27 4.17 -6.35
CA GLY A 106 -31.41 3.75 -7.75
C GLY A 106 -30.26 4.16 -8.68
N LEU A 107 -29.37 5.04 -8.24
CA LEU A 107 -28.12 5.34 -8.95
C LEU A 107 -27.02 4.42 -8.41
N ARG A 108 -26.69 3.39 -9.20
CA ARG A 108 -25.51 2.53 -9.04
C ARG A 108 -24.64 2.71 -10.26
N GLN A 109 -23.31 2.70 -10.12
CA GLN A 109 -22.43 2.87 -11.28
C GLN A 109 -22.82 1.84 -12.35
N PRO A 110 -23.21 2.26 -13.56
CA PRO A 110 -23.36 1.32 -14.65
C PRO A 110 -21.98 0.74 -14.92
N VAL A 111 -21.88 -0.59 -14.91
CA VAL A 111 -20.70 -1.31 -15.40
C VAL A 111 -20.61 -0.99 -16.90
N VAL A 112 -19.87 0.05 -17.26
CA VAL A 112 -19.65 0.42 -18.66
C VAL A 112 -18.65 -0.59 -19.25
N GLU A 113 -19.18 -1.64 -19.87
CA GLU A 113 -18.40 -2.46 -20.81
C GLU A 113 -17.99 -1.55 -21.97
N ALA A 114 -16.69 -1.30 -22.12
CA ALA A 114 -16.17 -0.53 -23.23
C ALA A 114 -16.22 -1.36 -24.52
N GLU A 115 -17.00 -0.90 -25.50
CA GLU A 115 -17.08 -1.47 -26.85
C GLU A 115 -15.68 -1.56 -27.52
N PRO A 116 -15.39 -2.64 -28.29
CA PRO A 116 -14.07 -2.83 -28.89
C PRO A 116 -13.83 -1.90 -30.08
N VAL A 117 -12.78 -1.07 -29.98
CA VAL A 117 -12.29 -0.23 -31.09
C VAL A 117 -11.79 -1.12 -32.22
N ARG A 118 -12.53 -1.15 -33.34
CA ARG A 118 -12.10 -1.81 -34.58
C ARG A 118 -10.90 -1.07 -35.19
N ARG A 119 -9.74 -1.71 -35.21
CA ARG A 119 -8.57 -1.25 -35.97
C ARG A 119 -8.87 -1.31 -37.47
N VAL A 120 -8.92 -0.15 -38.13
CA VAL A 120 -8.79 -0.05 -39.58
C VAL A 120 -7.32 -0.30 -39.94
N GLY A 121 -7.05 -1.41 -40.62
CA GLY A 121 -5.74 -1.69 -41.19
C GLY A 121 -5.51 -0.81 -42.41
N SER A 122 -4.50 0.06 -42.37
CA SER A 122 -4.04 0.79 -43.56
C SER A 122 -2.97 -0.02 -44.26
N GLY A 123 -3.30 -0.44 -45.49
CA GLY A 123 -2.47 -1.20 -46.39
C GLY A 123 -1.20 -0.45 -46.80
N GLY A 124 -0.17 -1.23 -47.08
CA GLY A 124 1.15 -0.74 -47.43
C GLY A 124 1.20 0.03 -48.75
N ASN A 125 2.24 0.86 -48.87
CA ASN A 125 2.70 1.36 -50.15
C ASN A 125 4.20 1.11 -50.28
N ARG A 126 4.57 0.36 -51.32
CA ARG A 126 5.93 0.14 -51.80
C ARG A 126 6.40 1.38 -52.56
N SER A 127 7.64 1.81 -52.35
CA SER A 127 8.37 2.61 -53.34
C SER A 127 9.83 2.20 -53.40
N THR A 128 10.23 1.77 -54.60
CA THR A 128 11.56 1.44 -55.07
C THR A 128 12.44 2.68 -55.24
N GLY A 129 13.74 2.58 -54.91
CA GLY A 129 14.77 3.56 -55.26
C GLY A 129 16.16 3.09 -54.84
N ARG A 130 17.15 3.22 -55.74
CA ARG A 130 18.38 2.43 -55.85
C ARG A 130 19.65 3.31 -55.72
N SER A 131 20.73 2.70 -55.20
CA SER A 131 22.18 2.86 -55.55
C SER A 131 23.11 3.90 -54.88
N GLY A 132 24.25 3.35 -54.41
CA GLY A 132 25.60 3.96 -54.25
C GLY A 132 26.16 3.75 -52.83
N GLY A 133 27.14 2.89 -52.48
CA GLY A 133 28.48 2.59 -53.04
C GLY A 133 29.51 3.57 -52.45
N GLY A 134 30.60 3.26 -51.72
CA GLY A 134 31.25 2.05 -51.20
C GLY A 134 32.57 2.41 -50.44
N GLY A 135 33.22 1.42 -49.81
CA GLY A 135 34.63 1.43 -49.31
C GLY A 135 34.90 2.06 -47.94
N GLY A 136 35.77 1.57 -47.04
CA GLY A 136 36.69 0.42 -47.00
C GLY A 136 37.54 0.43 -45.70
N SER A 137 37.79 -0.76 -45.16
CA SER A 137 39.01 -1.27 -44.48
C SER A 137 39.69 -0.59 -43.25
N ARG A 138 39.71 -1.37 -42.15
CA ARG A 138 40.86 -1.94 -41.39
C ARG A 138 41.67 -1.16 -40.33
N SER A 139 41.82 -1.86 -39.19
CA SER A 139 42.96 -1.95 -38.23
C SER A 139 43.19 -0.75 -37.31
N GLY A 140 43.63 -0.86 -36.05
CA GLY A 140 44.28 -1.93 -35.29
C GLY A 140 45.39 -1.32 -34.42
N GLY A 141 45.56 -1.78 -33.17
CA GLY A 141 46.65 -1.41 -32.24
C GLY A 141 46.15 -0.60 -31.04
N ARG A 142 46.11 -1.06 -29.78
CA ARG A 142 47.06 -1.73 -28.86
C ARG A 142 48.35 -0.95 -28.55
N ARG A 143 48.55 -0.83 -27.23
CA ARG A 143 49.79 -0.61 -26.42
C ARG A 143 50.05 0.84 -26.00
N ARG A 144 50.70 1.14 -24.86
CA ARG A 144 51.04 0.48 -23.57
C ARG A 144 52.02 1.44 -22.87
N GLY A 145 52.01 1.46 -21.55
CA GLY A 145 53.15 1.88 -20.69
C GLY A 145 52.99 3.30 -20.18
N GLY A 146 53.19 3.62 -18.91
CA GLY A 146 53.94 3.06 -17.76
C GLY A 146 54.26 4.29 -16.88
N SER A 147 54.79 4.29 -15.66
CA SER A 147 55.24 3.34 -14.65
C SER A 147 55.67 4.21 -13.44
N GLY A 148 55.85 3.59 -12.27
CA GLY A 148 56.57 4.16 -11.11
C GLY A 148 55.64 4.38 -9.90
N GLY A 149 55.87 3.83 -8.71
CA GLY A 149 57.02 3.16 -8.10
C GLY A 149 57.26 3.77 -6.71
N GLY A 150 57.41 2.96 -5.66
CA GLY A 150 57.90 3.44 -4.36
C GLY A 150 57.33 2.75 -3.12
N SER A 151 58.17 1.96 -2.47
CA SER A 151 58.02 1.19 -1.23
C SER A 151 57.69 2.02 0.02
N THR A 152 57.23 1.39 1.12
CA THR A 152 57.96 1.18 2.39
C THR A 152 57.08 0.44 3.43
N ALA A 153 57.77 -0.25 4.34
CA ALA A 153 57.39 -1.31 5.26
C ALA A 153 56.57 -0.96 6.52
N GLY A 154 56.09 -2.02 7.19
CA GLY A 154 56.08 -2.16 8.66
C GLY A 154 54.70 -2.38 9.30
N THR A 155 54.38 -3.60 9.74
CA THR A 155 54.41 -4.04 11.17
C THR A 155 52.95 -4.10 11.71
N THR A 156 52.34 -5.14 12.31
CA THR A 156 52.72 -6.46 12.86
C THR A 156 51.46 -7.32 12.93
N VAL A 157 51.62 -8.65 12.88
CA VAL A 157 50.64 -9.65 13.33
C VAL A 157 51.24 -10.34 14.55
N THR A 158 50.52 -10.43 15.67
CA THR A 158 50.66 -11.56 16.61
C THR A 158 49.42 -11.71 17.50
N ALA A 159 48.82 -12.89 17.51
CA ALA A 159 48.30 -13.50 18.74
C ALA A 159 48.36 -15.02 18.59
N SER A 160 49.06 -15.61 19.55
CA SER A 160 49.62 -16.96 19.60
C SER A 160 48.79 -17.90 20.47
N THR A 161 48.82 -19.18 20.12
CA THR A 161 48.36 -20.33 20.91
C THR A 161 49.40 -20.73 21.97
N GLN A 162 48.93 -21.04 23.19
CA GLN A 162 49.44 -22.00 24.21
C GLN A 162 48.40 -21.95 25.35
N GLY A 163 47.78 -23.01 25.89
CA GLY A 163 48.17 -24.40 26.05
C GLY A 163 48.51 -24.65 27.52
N GLN A 164 47.66 -25.32 28.31
CA GLN A 164 48.07 -26.32 29.31
C GLN A 164 46.91 -27.00 30.05
N GLU A 165 47.17 -28.27 30.34
CA GLU A 165 46.34 -29.35 30.86
C GLU A 165 46.20 -29.38 32.39
N SER A 166 45.24 -30.18 32.88
CA SER A 166 45.38 -31.21 33.93
C SER A 166 43.97 -31.56 34.42
N GLY A 167 43.44 -32.75 34.14
CA GLY A 167 43.66 -34.01 34.87
C GLY A 167 42.28 -34.43 35.46
N ASN A 168 41.85 -35.68 35.52
CA ASN A 168 42.56 -36.93 35.68
C ASN A 168 41.59 -38.11 35.49
N SER A 169 42.06 -39.17 34.81
CA SER A 169 41.87 -40.61 35.07
C SER A 169 40.49 -41.22 35.28
N SER A 170 40.17 -42.47 34.95
CA SER A 170 40.75 -43.67 34.33
C SER A 170 39.57 -44.69 34.44
N ASN A 171 39.36 -45.78 33.72
CA ASN A 171 40.26 -46.79 33.18
C ASN A 171 39.39 -47.85 32.44
N THR A 172 40.00 -48.57 31.47
CA THR A 172 39.78 -50.02 31.21
C THR A 172 38.46 -50.46 30.54
N MET A 173 38.38 -51.41 29.60
CA MET A 173 39.20 -52.09 28.60
C MET A 173 38.23 -52.97 27.75
N VAL A 174 38.60 -53.26 26.50
CA VAL A 174 38.19 -54.37 25.59
C VAL A 174 36.84 -55.10 25.77
N ASN A 175 36.09 -55.27 24.67
CA ASN A 175 36.01 -56.57 23.96
C ASN A 175 35.32 -56.42 22.59
N ALA A 176 35.73 -57.28 21.66
CA ALA A 176 35.29 -57.36 20.28
C ALA A 176 34.02 -58.22 20.07
N ASN A 177 33.34 -57.89 18.96
CA ASN A 177 32.62 -58.78 18.05
C ASN A 177 31.23 -59.33 18.46
N THR A 178 30.20 -58.88 17.74
CA THR A 178 29.08 -59.66 17.15
C THR A 178 28.15 -58.62 16.51
N GLY A 179 27.94 -58.64 15.20
CA GLY A 179 27.01 -59.57 14.59
C GLY A 179 25.75 -58.80 14.17
N ALA A 180 25.81 -58.21 12.97
CA ALA A 180 24.69 -58.04 12.05
C ALA A 180 23.28 -57.90 12.64
N GLN A 181 22.92 -56.74 13.20
CA GLN A 181 21.55 -56.20 13.21
C GLN A 181 21.63 -54.71 13.54
N ASN A 182 21.87 -53.84 12.55
CA ASN A 182 21.56 -52.40 12.61
C ASN A 182 21.83 -51.71 11.25
N ALA A 183 21.39 -52.34 10.16
CA ALA A 183 21.39 -51.73 8.81
C ALA A 183 19.95 -51.46 8.31
N ALA A 184 19.00 -51.32 9.25
CA ALA A 184 17.61 -51.00 8.96
C ALA A 184 17.06 -49.80 9.75
N ASN A 185 17.91 -49.11 10.53
CA ASN A 185 17.52 -47.93 11.34
C ASN A 185 18.32 -46.66 11.03
N THR A 186 18.99 -46.60 9.87
CA THR A 186 19.72 -45.40 9.41
C THR A 186 19.20 -44.92 8.06
N ALA A 187 17.88 -44.97 7.87
CA ALA A 187 17.21 -44.38 6.70
C ALA A 187 15.86 -43.71 7.04
N THR A 188 15.51 -43.54 8.32
CA THR A 188 14.19 -42.99 8.69
C THR A 188 14.21 -42.30 10.06
N ALA A 189 14.96 -41.21 10.22
CA ALA A 189 14.78 -40.30 11.37
C ALA A 189 15.52 -38.97 11.19
N ALA A 190 15.23 -38.24 10.11
CA ALA A 190 15.45 -36.80 10.03
C ALA A 190 14.50 -36.17 8.98
N ALA A 191 13.23 -36.59 8.98
CA ALA A 191 12.18 -35.78 8.37
C ALA A 191 11.89 -34.66 9.37
N GLN A 192 12.58 -33.53 9.22
CA GLN A 192 12.14 -32.30 9.87
C GLN A 192 10.74 -32.00 9.35
N THR A 193 9.76 -31.85 10.23
CA THR A 193 8.46 -31.29 9.87
C THR A 193 8.73 -29.88 9.36
N GLU A 194 8.66 -29.70 8.04
CA GLU A 194 8.75 -28.38 7.41
C GLU A 194 7.60 -27.52 7.93
N SER A 195 7.88 -26.27 8.33
CA SER A 195 6.82 -25.35 8.76
C SER A 195 5.87 -25.08 7.60
N GLU A 196 4.60 -24.79 7.91
CA GLU A 196 3.63 -24.42 6.87
C GLU A 196 4.14 -23.23 6.04
N GLU A 197 4.75 -22.24 6.68
CA GLU A 197 5.38 -21.09 6.03
C GLU A 197 6.38 -21.51 4.95
N THR A 198 7.40 -22.30 5.30
CA THR A 198 8.44 -22.71 4.35
C THR A 198 7.84 -23.47 3.17
N ARG A 199 6.91 -24.39 3.45
CA ARG A 199 6.21 -25.19 2.45
C ARG A 199 5.39 -24.32 1.49
N VAL A 200 4.62 -23.37 2.03
CA VAL A 200 3.76 -22.47 1.24
C VAL A 200 4.60 -21.53 0.39
N ILE A 201 5.64 -20.92 0.96
CA ILE A 201 6.54 -20.03 0.23
C ILE A 201 7.24 -20.79 -0.91
N ALA A 202 7.78 -21.98 -0.64
CA ALA A 202 8.44 -22.79 -1.67
C ALA A 202 7.48 -23.19 -2.81
N ALA A 203 6.24 -23.57 -2.47
CA ALA A 203 5.21 -23.92 -3.46
C ALA A 203 4.80 -22.73 -4.34
N LEU A 204 4.75 -21.52 -3.79
CA LEU A 204 4.48 -20.29 -4.56
C LEU A 204 5.68 -19.89 -5.42
N GLN A 205 6.90 -20.01 -4.90
CA GLN A 205 8.12 -19.75 -5.70
C GLN A 205 8.24 -20.69 -6.89
N ALA A 206 7.88 -21.96 -6.73
CA ALA A 206 7.82 -22.93 -7.83
C ALA A 206 6.83 -22.52 -8.96
N GLN A 207 5.89 -21.62 -8.66
CA GLN A 207 4.93 -21.06 -9.63
C GLN A 207 5.38 -19.70 -10.21
N GLY A 208 6.60 -19.25 -9.90
CA GLY A 208 7.19 -18.03 -10.45
C GLY A 208 6.95 -16.76 -9.63
N LEU A 209 6.60 -16.89 -8.35
CA LEU A 209 6.58 -15.76 -7.41
C LEU A 209 7.98 -15.51 -6.86
N THR A 210 8.29 -14.27 -6.55
CA THR A 210 9.47 -13.95 -5.75
C THR A 210 9.26 -14.39 -4.30
N GLU A 211 10.35 -14.55 -3.55
CA GLU A 211 10.28 -14.86 -2.11
C GLU A 211 9.47 -13.80 -1.34
N LYS A 212 9.69 -12.52 -1.64
CA LYS A 212 8.99 -11.41 -0.98
C LYS A 212 7.48 -11.42 -1.26
N GLU A 213 7.06 -11.69 -2.49
CA GLU A 213 5.63 -11.78 -2.83
C GLU A 213 4.97 -12.97 -2.15
N ALA A 214 5.61 -14.14 -2.20
CA ALA A 214 5.12 -15.35 -1.56
C ALA A 214 5.01 -15.17 -0.04
N LYS A 215 6.02 -14.59 0.58
CA LYS A 215 6.05 -14.31 2.01
C LYS A 215 5.01 -13.27 2.41
N LEU A 216 4.89 -12.16 1.69
CA LEU A 216 3.88 -11.14 2.02
C LEU A 216 2.45 -11.68 1.88
N TYR A 217 2.17 -12.48 0.85
CA TYR A 217 0.89 -13.19 0.74
C TYR A 217 0.64 -14.13 1.93
N TYR A 218 1.64 -14.92 2.32
CA TYR A 218 1.54 -15.82 3.46
C TYR A 218 1.31 -15.06 4.76
N ASP A 219 2.08 -14.00 5.03
CA ASP A 219 2.02 -13.22 6.27
C ASP A 219 0.66 -12.53 6.43
N ILE A 220 0.07 -11.99 5.35
CA ILE A 220 -1.30 -11.43 5.37
C ILE A 220 -2.32 -12.51 5.74
N ASN A 221 -2.21 -13.70 5.14
CA ASN A 221 -3.14 -14.79 5.42
C ASN A 221 -2.94 -15.43 6.80
N ALA A 222 -1.70 -15.49 7.31
CA ALA A 222 -1.40 -15.89 8.67
C ALA A 222 -1.97 -14.88 9.68
N TYR A 223 -1.88 -13.57 9.37
CA TYR A 223 -2.52 -12.53 10.16
C TYR A 223 -4.04 -12.71 10.19
N ARG A 224 -4.67 -12.89 9.02
CA ARG A 224 -6.12 -13.17 8.94
C ARG A 224 -6.51 -14.39 9.77
N GLU A 225 -5.78 -15.50 9.65
CA GLU A 225 -6.05 -16.72 10.40
C GLU A 225 -5.89 -16.54 11.92
N SER A 226 -4.93 -15.72 12.36
CA SER A 226 -4.77 -15.39 13.80
C SER A 226 -5.97 -14.64 14.38
N LEU A 227 -6.77 -13.99 13.52
CA LEU A 227 -8.04 -13.35 13.87
C LEU A 227 -9.27 -14.27 13.68
N GLY A 228 -9.05 -15.54 13.32
CA GLY A 228 -10.13 -16.49 13.00
C GLY A 228 -10.80 -16.26 11.65
N LEU A 229 -10.17 -15.49 10.75
CA LEU A 229 -10.69 -15.21 9.42
C LEU A 229 -10.16 -16.21 8.40
N GLN A 230 -10.97 -16.53 7.38
CA GLN A 230 -10.54 -17.38 6.29
C GLN A 230 -9.47 -16.70 5.43
N LYS A 231 -8.49 -17.47 4.96
CA LYS A 231 -7.42 -17.03 4.06
C LYS A 231 -8.00 -16.59 2.71
N LEU A 232 -7.47 -15.54 2.09
CA LEU A 232 -7.82 -15.09 0.74
C LEU A 232 -7.06 -15.90 -0.31
N SER A 233 -7.65 -16.13 -1.49
CA SER A 233 -6.93 -16.72 -2.62
C SER A 233 -5.89 -15.78 -3.23
N PHE A 234 -4.88 -16.33 -3.88
CA PHE A 234 -3.82 -15.57 -4.56
C PHE A 234 -4.09 -15.43 -6.06
N SER A 235 -4.60 -14.27 -6.49
CA SER A 235 -4.99 -13.98 -7.88
C SER A 235 -3.78 -13.67 -8.76
N LYS A 236 -3.71 -14.27 -9.95
CA LYS A 236 -2.69 -13.99 -10.96
C LYS A 236 -2.85 -12.60 -11.58
N SER A 237 -4.08 -12.22 -11.91
CA SER A 237 -4.37 -10.92 -12.50
C SER A 237 -4.06 -9.77 -11.54
N LEU A 238 -4.53 -9.83 -10.29
CA LEU A 238 -4.24 -8.78 -9.30
C LEU A 238 -2.74 -8.71 -8.98
N THR A 239 -2.02 -9.84 -9.06
CA THR A 239 -0.56 -9.87 -8.92
C THR A 239 0.13 -9.17 -10.09
N THR A 240 -0.36 -9.34 -11.32
CA THR A 240 0.12 -8.56 -12.48
C THR A 240 -0.07 -7.06 -12.25
N VAL A 241 -1.26 -6.63 -11.80
CA VAL A 241 -1.54 -5.22 -11.49
C VAL A 241 -0.57 -4.68 -10.45
N ALA A 242 -0.41 -5.40 -9.33
CA ALA A 242 0.47 -5.00 -8.24
C ALA A 242 1.94 -4.88 -8.70
N ARG A 243 2.45 -5.87 -9.45
CA ARG A 243 3.80 -5.82 -10.03
C ARG A 243 3.98 -4.63 -10.97
N THR A 244 3.00 -4.38 -11.84
CA THR A 244 3.04 -3.21 -12.75
C THR A 244 3.14 -1.92 -11.95
N HIS A 245 2.36 -1.79 -10.87
CA HIS A 245 2.39 -0.59 -10.05
C HIS A 245 3.71 -0.43 -9.28
N VAL A 246 4.29 -1.52 -8.76
CA VAL A 246 5.62 -1.50 -8.13
C VAL A 246 6.68 -0.98 -9.10
N VAL A 247 6.68 -1.47 -10.35
CA VAL A 247 7.64 -1.03 -11.36
C VAL A 247 7.46 0.46 -11.68
N ASP A 248 6.21 0.90 -11.86
CA ASP A 248 5.90 2.30 -12.10
C ASP A 248 6.34 3.20 -10.94
N ALA A 249 5.98 2.86 -9.71
CA ALA A 249 6.25 3.67 -8.53
C ALA A 249 7.74 3.79 -8.21
N ASN A 250 8.52 2.73 -8.44
CA ASN A 250 9.98 2.78 -8.26
C ASN A 250 10.66 3.68 -9.33
N ALA A 251 10.10 3.77 -10.53
CA ALA A 251 10.63 4.63 -11.61
C ALA A 251 10.10 6.07 -11.54
N TYR A 252 8.87 6.24 -11.08
CA TYR A 252 8.10 7.49 -11.09
C TYR A 252 7.34 7.60 -9.77
N ASN A 253 7.98 8.22 -8.77
CA ASN A 253 7.41 8.34 -7.43
C ASN A 253 5.96 8.87 -7.47
N PRO A 254 4.98 8.09 -6.97
CA PRO A 254 3.56 8.46 -7.04
C PRO A 254 3.24 9.80 -6.36
N LYS A 255 4.00 10.17 -5.32
CA LYS A 255 3.78 11.40 -4.55
C LYS A 255 4.28 12.66 -5.26
N ASP A 256 5.08 12.53 -6.31
CA ASP A 256 5.61 13.70 -7.03
C ASP A 256 4.64 14.20 -8.13
N GLN A 257 3.55 13.47 -8.35
CA GLN A 257 2.56 13.78 -9.39
C GLN A 257 1.54 14.80 -8.89
N VAL A 258 1.08 15.67 -9.81
CA VAL A 258 0.01 16.65 -9.56
C VAL A 258 -1.08 16.52 -10.61
N ASP A 259 -2.32 16.64 -10.18
CA ASP A 259 -3.47 16.59 -11.10
C ASP A 259 -3.62 17.92 -11.87
N ALA A 260 -4.64 18.00 -12.74
CA ALA A 260 -4.91 19.20 -13.53
C ALA A 260 -5.27 20.44 -12.69
N ARG A 261 -5.62 20.25 -11.40
CA ARG A 261 -5.92 21.32 -10.44
C ARG A 261 -4.66 21.77 -9.69
N GLY A 262 -3.54 21.08 -9.86
CA GLY A 262 -2.31 21.28 -9.08
C GLY A 262 -2.34 20.60 -7.71
N VAL A 263 -3.28 19.67 -7.46
CA VAL A 263 -3.37 18.93 -6.21
C VAL A 263 -2.42 17.73 -6.26
N GLN A 264 -1.61 17.58 -5.22
CA GLN A 264 -0.62 16.52 -5.12
C GLN A 264 -1.28 15.14 -4.95
N GLY A 265 -0.78 14.16 -5.71
CA GLY A 265 -1.16 12.76 -5.59
C GLY A 265 -0.55 12.09 -4.36
N ASN A 266 -1.04 10.88 -4.06
CA ASN A 266 -0.51 10.03 -3.01
C ASN A 266 0.03 8.71 -3.59
N LEU A 267 0.29 7.72 -2.72
CA LEU A 267 0.87 6.43 -3.11
C LEU A 267 0.05 5.61 -4.11
N HIS A 268 -1.25 5.92 -4.27
CA HIS A 268 -2.13 5.23 -5.22
C HIS A 268 -2.06 5.81 -6.65
N SER A 269 -1.15 6.76 -6.90
CA SER A 269 -1.04 7.43 -8.19
C SER A 269 -0.27 6.59 -9.22
N TRP A 270 -0.84 6.47 -10.42
CA TRP A 270 -0.26 5.80 -11.58
C TRP A 270 0.29 6.84 -12.56
N SER A 271 1.57 6.73 -12.91
CA SER A 271 2.24 7.69 -13.78
C SER A 271 1.73 7.64 -15.22
N SER A 272 2.11 8.64 -16.02
CA SER A 272 1.83 8.71 -17.45
C SER A 272 2.84 7.97 -18.34
N HIS A 273 3.74 7.17 -17.76
CA HIS A 273 4.85 6.53 -18.51
C HIS A 273 4.57 5.06 -18.90
N GLY A 274 3.37 4.56 -18.61
CA GLY A 274 2.95 3.21 -18.99
C GLY A 274 1.89 3.16 -20.07
N ASN A 275 1.54 1.93 -20.46
CA ASN A 275 0.43 1.66 -21.36
C ASN A 275 -0.87 1.48 -20.56
N TRP A 276 -1.24 2.52 -19.83
CA TRP A 276 -2.45 2.62 -19.02
C TRP A 276 -2.88 4.08 -18.91
N THR A 277 -4.09 4.30 -18.42
CA THR A 277 -4.66 5.61 -18.14
C THR A 277 -3.98 6.19 -16.90
N PRO A 278 -3.28 7.33 -16.96
CA PRO A 278 -2.64 7.90 -15.78
C PRO A 278 -3.67 8.30 -14.72
N VAL A 279 -3.29 8.21 -13.45
CA VAL A 279 -4.15 8.58 -12.32
C VAL A 279 -3.30 9.30 -11.29
N VAL A 280 -3.58 10.57 -11.06
CA VAL A 280 -3.04 11.27 -9.88
C VAL A 280 -4.06 11.11 -8.76
N TYR A 281 -3.83 10.19 -7.83
CA TYR A 281 -4.80 9.87 -6.81
C TYR A 281 -4.69 10.87 -5.65
N THR A 282 -5.63 11.78 -5.58
CA THR A 282 -5.67 12.87 -4.61
C THR A 282 -6.44 12.48 -3.35
N GLY A 283 -6.18 13.17 -2.23
CA GLY A 283 -6.82 12.86 -0.94
C GLY A 283 -8.34 13.06 -0.89
N ASP A 284 -8.91 13.75 -1.87
CA ASP A 284 -10.38 13.89 -2.04
C ASP A 284 -11.01 12.73 -2.83
N HIS A 285 -10.23 11.73 -3.24
CA HIS A 285 -10.68 10.54 -3.95
C HIS A 285 -11.39 10.81 -5.29
N LEU A 286 -11.19 12.00 -5.89
CA LEU A 286 -11.87 12.40 -7.13
C LEU A 286 -11.67 11.38 -8.27
N TYR A 287 -10.50 10.74 -8.31
CA TYR A 287 -10.12 9.81 -9.36
C TYR A 287 -10.15 8.34 -8.93
N ALA A 288 -10.88 8.02 -7.85
CA ALA A 288 -10.82 6.69 -7.27
C ALA A 288 -11.30 5.57 -8.21
N SER A 289 -12.31 5.84 -9.05
CA SER A 289 -12.78 4.87 -10.05
C SER A 289 -11.72 4.49 -11.07
N ALA A 290 -10.84 5.43 -11.44
CA ALA A 290 -9.77 5.18 -12.41
C ALA A 290 -8.65 4.31 -11.82
N MET A 291 -8.41 4.42 -10.50
CA MET A 291 -7.51 3.51 -9.78
C MET A 291 -8.16 2.13 -9.62
N TRP A 292 -9.44 2.05 -9.24
CA TRP A 292 -10.09 0.76 -9.04
C TRP A 292 -10.32 -0.04 -10.33
N SER A 293 -10.31 0.62 -11.50
CA SER A 293 -10.41 -0.05 -12.80
C SER A 293 -9.12 -0.70 -13.28
N LYS A 294 -7.99 -0.52 -12.58
CA LYS A 294 -6.68 -1.03 -13.02
C LYS A 294 -6.64 -2.52 -13.33
N PRO A 295 -7.30 -3.40 -12.56
CA PRO A 295 -7.41 -4.80 -12.94
C PRO A 295 -8.05 -5.03 -14.31
N ARG A 296 -9.17 -4.37 -14.62
CA ARG A 296 -9.84 -4.46 -15.93
C ARG A 296 -9.01 -3.87 -17.06
N GLU A 297 -8.25 -2.82 -16.77
CA GLU A 297 -7.45 -2.13 -17.76
C GLU A 297 -6.21 -2.96 -18.14
N LEU A 298 -5.55 -3.55 -17.15
CA LEU A 298 -4.25 -4.19 -17.32
C LEU A 298 -4.34 -5.71 -17.55
N THR A 299 -5.48 -6.32 -17.22
CA THR A 299 -5.65 -7.77 -17.21
C THR A 299 -7.04 -8.19 -17.69
N SER A 300 -7.31 -9.50 -17.68
CA SER A 300 -8.64 -10.05 -17.97
C SER A 300 -9.58 -10.05 -16.75
N TYR A 301 -9.14 -9.58 -15.58
CA TYR A 301 -9.98 -9.50 -14.39
C TYR A 301 -11.15 -8.54 -14.61
N GLN A 302 -12.37 -9.00 -14.38
CA GLN A 302 -13.59 -8.23 -14.69
C GLN A 302 -13.97 -7.23 -13.59
N GLY A 303 -13.51 -7.48 -12.37
CA GLY A 303 -13.89 -6.69 -11.19
C GLY A 303 -13.12 -5.40 -10.99
N ASN A 304 -13.60 -4.58 -10.07
CA ASN A 304 -12.77 -3.55 -9.45
C ASN A 304 -11.70 -4.20 -8.57
N GLY A 305 -10.57 -3.52 -8.42
CA GLY A 305 -9.56 -3.85 -7.42
C GLY A 305 -9.40 -2.72 -6.41
N TYR A 306 -9.07 -3.08 -5.18
CA TYR A 306 -8.85 -2.13 -4.09
C TYR A 306 -7.44 -2.32 -3.56
N GLU A 307 -6.71 -1.22 -3.33
CA GLU A 307 -5.27 -1.29 -3.06
C GLU A 307 -4.94 -0.89 -1.63
N ASN A 308 -4.07 -1.67 -0.99
CA ASN A 308 -3.21 -1.20 0.09
C ASN A 308 -1.82 -0.89 -0.47
N SER A 309 -1.31 0.29 -0.17
CA SER A 309 0.01 0.76 -0.63
C SER A 309 0.96 0.98 0.55
N ALA A 310 2.23 0.63 0.35
CA ALA A 310 3.28 0.86 1.34
C ALA A 310 4.55 1.37 0.64
N TRP A 311 5.28 2.24 1.35
CA TRP A 311 6.55 2.76 0.90
C TRP A 311 7.53 2.91 2.07
N SER A 312 8.81 2.66 1.82
CA SER A 312 9.91 2.93 2.74
C SER A 312 11.05 3.64 2.03
N SER A 313 11.73 4.55 2.73
CA SER A 313 12.96 5.19 2.23
C SER A 313 14.15 4.23 2.14
N GLY A 314 14.05 3.06 2.77
CA GLY A 314 15.01 1.96 2.66
C GLY A 314 14.45 0.77 1.89
N LEU A 315 15.04 -0.40 2.12
CA LEU A 315 14.52 -1.66 1.58
C LEU A 315 13.21 -1.98 2.30
N LEU A 316 12.11 -2.06 1.55
CA LEU A 316 10.84 -2.52 2.09
C LEU A 316 10.82 -4.06 2.14
N THR A 317 10.46 -4.61 3.29
CA THR A 317 10.29 -6.06 3.51
C THR A 317 8.81 -6.40 3.69
N PRO A 318 8.42 -7.67 3.49
CA PRO A 318 7.06 -8.15 3.75
C PRO A 318 6.53 -7.77 5.14
N GLU A 319 7.36 -7.96 6.17
CA GLU A 319 6.98 -7.72 7.57
C GLU A 319 6.72 -6.24 7.83
N VAL A 320 7.58 -5.37 7.28
CA VAL A 320 7.40 -3.92 7.39
C VAL A 320 6.15 -3.45 6.66
N ALA A 321 5.88 -3.98 5.46
CA ALA A 321 4.67 -3.64 4.72
C ALA A 321 3.40 -4.09 5.48
N LEU A 322 3.40 -5.31 6.02
CA LEU A 322 2.29 -5.82 6.83
C LEU A 322 2.08 -5.01 8.10
N ASP A 323 3.14 -4.69 8.84
CA ASP A 323 3.07 -3.90 10.08
C ASP A 323 2.43 -2.52 9.85
N LEU A 324 2.82 -1.84 8.75
CA LEU A 324 2.22 -0.56 8.36
C LEU A 324 0.72 -0.66 8.11
N TRP A 325 0.27 -1.73 7.45
CA TRP A 325 -1.14 -1.93 7.16
C TRP A 325 -1.92 -2.43 8.39
N GLN A 326 -1.31 -3.20 9.29
CA GLN A 326 -1.95 -3.64 10.53
C GLN A 326 -2.29 -2.47 11.45
N HIS A 327 -1.40 -1.47 11.52
CA HIS A 327 -1.55 -0.28 12.36
C HIS A 327 -2.29 0.89 11.68
N SER A 328 -2.93 0.62 10.54
CA SER A 328 -3.77 1.60 9.83
C SER A 328 -5.18 1.02 9.70
N GLU A 329 -6.16 1.65 10.36
CA GLU A 329 -7.54 1.15 10.40
C GLU A 329 -8.11 0.87 9.00
N GLY A 330 -8.04 1.86 8.09
CA GLY A 330 -8.47 1.67 6.70
C GLY A 330 -7.78 0.51 5.97
N HIS A 331 -6.44 0.43 6.01
CA HIS A 331 -5.71 -0.66 5.35
C HIS A 331 -6.00 -2.03 5.99
N ASN A 332 -6.06 -2.08 7.33
CA ASN A 332 -6.37 -3.28 8.09
C ASN A 332 -7.77 -3.79 7.73
N ALA A 333 -8.76 -2.91 7.65
CA ALA A 333 -10.13 -3.25 7.28
C ALA A 333 -10.20 -3.90 5.89
N VAL A 334 -9.40 -3.45 4.92
CA VAL A 334 -9.31 -4.09 3.60
C VAL A 334 -8.65 -5.47 3.71
N MET A 335 -7.48 -5.58 4.38
CA MET A 335 -6.76 -6.86 4.54
C MET A 335 -7.56 -7.91 5.30
N THR A 336 -8.38 -7.50 6.26
CA THR A 336 -9.21 -8.35 7.10
C THR A 336 -10.66 -8.43 6.61
N THR A 337 -10.96 -7.82 5.46
CA THR A 337 -12.27 -7.88 4.79
C THR A 337 -13.43 -7.50 5.72
N GLN A 338 -13.28 -6.39 6.44
CA GLN A 338 -14.25 -5.89 7.41
C GLN A 338 -15.16 -4.82 6.80
N GLY A 339 -16.39 -4.71 7.32
CA GLY A 339 -17.34 -3.67 6.92
C GLY A 339 -17.66 -3.72 5.42
N ALA A 340 -17.43 -2.61 4.71
CA ALA A 340 -17.67 -2.51 3.27
C ALA A 340 -16.83 -3.48 2.41
N TRP A 341 -15.80 -4.10 3.01
CA TRP A 341 -14.86 -5.01 2.35
C TRP A 341 -15.20 -6.49 2.54
N SER A 342 -16.36 -6.80 3.11
CA SER A 342 -16.74 -8.18 3.49
C SER A 342 -16.90 -9.16 2.32
N ASP A 343 -17.03 -8.65 1.10
CA ASP A 343 -17.19 -9.46 -0.11
C ASP A 343 -15.87 -9.77 -0.83
N LEU A 344 -14.74 -9.20 -0.39
CA LEU A 344 -13.42 -9.49 -0.95
C LEU A 344 -12.99 -10.91 -0.60
N LYS A 345 -12.45 -11.62 -1.59
CA LYS A 345 -12.13 -13.06 -1.50
C LYS A 345 -10.73 -13.39 -2.00
N THR A 346 -10.11 -12.49 -2.75
CA THR A 346 -8.81 -12.72 -3.36
C THR A 346 -7.92 -11.50 -3.22
N MET A 347 -6.61 -11.75 -3.19
CA MET A 347 -5.59 -10.71 -3.25
C MET A 347 -4.51 -11.02 -4.30
N GLY A 348 -3.82 -10.00 -4.76
CA GLY A 348 -2.61 -10.09 -5.57
C GLY A 348 -1.55 -9.14 -5.01
N VAL A 349 -0.29 -9.54 -5.10
CA VAL A 349 0.81 -8.93 -4.33
C VAL A 349 1.94 -8.55 -5.25
N GLY A 350 2.48 -7.35 -5.08
CA GLY A 350 3.73 -6.90 -5.70
C GLY A 350 4.57 -6.20 -4.65
N ILE A 351 5.85 -6.56 -4.54
CA ILE A 351 6.79 -5.93 -3.61
C ILE A 351 8.20 -5.97 -4.18
N ASP A 352 8.78 -4.79 -4.42
CA ASP A 352 10.17 -4.64 -4.82
C ASP A 352 10.69 -3.22 -4.55
N GLY A 353 12.00 -3.11 -4.38
CA GLY A 353 12.66 -1.85 -4.05
C GLY A 353 12.08 -1.21 -2.80
N SER A 354 11.49 -0.02 -2.97
CA SER A 354 10.93 0.79 -1.89
C SER A 354 9.41 0.66 -1.73
N TYR A 355 8.73 -0.13 -2.58
CA TYR A 355 7.26 -0.15 -2.65
C TYR A 355 6.69 -1.55 -2.50
N ALA A 356 5.51 -1.63 -1.88
CA ALA A 356 4.66 -2.81 -1.87
C ALA A 356 3.21 -2.39 -2.12
N PHE A 357 2.53 -3.15 -2.97
CA PHE A 357 1.12 -2.97 -3.27
C PHE A 357 0.42 -4.31 -3.14
N VAL A 358 -0.72 -4.32 -2.44
CA VAL A 358 -1.63 -5.46 -2.39
C VAL A 358 -2.97 -5.03 -2.94
N TRP A 359 -3.41 -5.74 -3.97
CA TRP A 359 -4.68 -5.51 -4.64
C TRP A 359 -5.67 -6.58 -4.24
N PHE A 360 -6.85 -6.17 -3.80
CA PHE A 360 -7.92 -7.04 -3.35
C PHE A 360 -9.09 -7.01 -4.31
N GLY A 361 -9.77 -8.13 -4.46
CA GLY A 361 -10.94 -8.27 -5.32
C GLY A 361 -11.91 -9.32 -4.80
N LYS A 362 -13.10 -9.34 -5.39
CA LYS A 362 -14.19 -10.26 -5.04
C LYS A 362 -14.56 -11.24 -6.15
N ASP A 363 -14.27 -10.88 -7.40
CA ASP A 363 -14.66 -11.61 -8.58
C ASP A 363 -13.67 -12.73 -8.91
N ALA A 364 -14.15 -13.72 -9.66
CA ALA A 364 -13.33 -14.81 -10.16
C ALA A 364 -12.23 -14.27 -11.08
N ASP A 365 -11.02 -14.80 -10.93
CA ASP A 365 -9.88 -14.42 -11.76
C ASP A 365 -9.80 -15.32 -13.00
N PRO A 366 -10.03 -14.80 -14.23
CA PRO A 366 -9.95 -15.61 -15.44
C PRO A 366 -8.54 -16.13 -15.73
N ALA A 367 -7.50 -15.49 -15.20
CA ALA A 367 -6.12 -15.99 -15.29
C ALA A 367 -5.84 -17.13 -14.30
N GLY A 368 -6.77 -17.38 -13.36
CA GLY A 368 -6.65 -18.36 -12.30
C GLY A 368 -5.84 -17.87 -11.11
N TYR A 369 -5.47 -18.82 -10.24
CA TYR A 369 -4.85 -18.53 -8.96
C TYR A 369 -3.49 -19.24 -8.84
N TYR A 370 -2.67 -18.77 -7.90
CA TYR A 370 -1.51 -19.53 -7.43
C TYR A 370 -1.97 -20.45 -6.29
N ASP A 371 -1.99 -21.75 -6.57
CA ASP A 371 -2.58 -22.74 -5.69
C ASP A 371 -1.48 -23.49 -4.93
N VAL A 372 -1.69 -23.66 -3.64
CA VAL A 372 -0.77 -24.42 -2.78
C VAL A 372 -1.52 -25.65 -2.25
N PRO A 373 -0.98 -26.87 -2.43
CA PRO A 373 -1.59 -28.09 -1.89
C PRO A 373 -1.85 -27.95 -0.40
N ASP A 374 -2.99 -28.46 0.10
CA ASP A 374 -3.33 -28.44 1.53
C ASP A 374 -3.26 -27.03 2.17
N TYR A 375 -3.55 -25.98 1.40
CA TYR A 375 -3.66 -24.60 1.88
C TYR A 375 -5.03 -24.04 1.53
N GLN A 376 -5.96 -24.12 2.48
CA GLN A 376 -7.36 -23.76 2.25
C GLN A 376 -7.53 -22.23 2.20
N VAL A 377 -8.21 -21.76 1.15
CA VAL A 377 -8.46 -20.34 0.89
C VAL A 377 -9.89 -20.12 0.39
N LEU A 378 -10.42 -18.92 0.61
CA LEU A 378 -11.64 -18.44 -0.03
C LEU A 378 -11.51 -18.51 -1.55
N ARG A 379 -12.62 -18.78 -2.22
CA ARG A 379 -12.73 -18.70 -3.69
C ARG A 379 -13.91 -17.81 -4.06
N PRO A 380 -13.73 -16.89 -5.03
CA PRO A 380 -14.81 -16.14 -5.67
C PRO A 380 -16.02 -16.95 -6.10
#